data_AF-A0A2M7TSM2-F1
#
_entry.id   AF-A0A2M7TSM2-F1
#
_cell.length_a   1.000
_cell.length_b   1.000
_cell.length_c   1.000
_cell.angle_alpha   90.00
_cell.angle_beta   90.00
_cell.angle_gamma   90.00
#
_symmetry.space_group_name_H-M   'P 1'
#
loop_
_entity.id
_entity.type
_entity.pdbx_description
1 polymer ?
#
loop_
_entity_poly.entity_id
_entity_poly.type
_entity_poly.pdbx_seq_one_letter_code
_entity_poly.pdbx_strand_id
1 'polypeptide(L)'
;MLLKINTNDYDNFSLWLLDKDNKALDSMRISTRDKKLSRLLLPSIDKFFKKNNEAMNDISKILIVTSISKFNMNFKIGMAGALALGYGLKIPISKVKT
;
A
#
# COMPACT_ATOMS: atom_id res chain seq x y z
N MET A 1 -12.97 -1.89 4.91
CA MET A 1 -11.61 -2.27 5.35
C MET A 1 -10.61 -1.22 4.85
N LEU A 2 -9.41 -1.10 5.44
CA LEU A 2 -8.42 -0.11 5.03
C LEU A 2 -7.16 -0.79 4.49
N LEU A 3 -6.60 -0.28 3.39
CA LEU A 3 -5.29 -0.71 2.88
C LEU A 3 -4.25 0.36 3.21
N LYS A 4 -3.24 0.01 4.00
CA LYS A 4 -2.10 0.89 4.28
C LYS A 4 -0.88 0.48 3.44
N ILE A 5 -0.28 1.45 2.74
CA ILE A 5 0.90 1.27 1.89
C ILE A 5 2.04 2.13 2.44
N ASN A 6 3.20 1.52 2.71
CA ASN A 6 4.42 2.22 3.10
C ASN A 6 5.57 1.85 2.15
N THR A 7 6.06 2.84 1.40
CA THR A 7 7.18 2.72 0.47
C THR A 7 8.35 3.63 0.88
N ASN A 8 8.40 4.07 2.14
CA ASN A 8 9.45 4.98 2.64
C ASN A 8 10.76 4.24 2.95
N ASP A 9 10.78 2.91 2.86
CA ASP A 9 12.00 2.13 2.91
C ASP A 9 12.57 1.98 1.49
N TYR A 10 13.89 2.05 1.36
CA TYR A 10 14.59 1.94 0.08
C TYR A 10 14.61 0.50 -0.43
N ASP A 11 14.77 -0.45 0.49
CA ASP A 11 14.96 -1.87 0.19
C ASP A 11 13.69 -2.69 0.37
N ASN A 12 12.62 -2.07 0.90
CA ASN A 12 11.39 -2.77 1.18
C ASN A 12 10.19 -1.86 0.96
N PHE A 13 9.03 -2.48 0.79
CA PHE A 13 7.76 -1.84 1.07
C PHE A 13 6.92 -2.74 1.94
N SER A 14 5.91 -2.14 2.55
CA SER A 14 5.02 -2.85 3.46
C SER A 14 3.57 -2.49 3.17
N LEU A 15 2.73 -3.51 3.29
CA LEU A 15 1.28 -3.46 3.15
C LEU A 15 0.65 -3.89 4.47
N TRP A 16 -0.44 -3.24 4.86
CA TRP A 16 -1.29 -3.70 5.97
C TRP A 16 -2.74 -3.66 5.55
N LEU A 17 -3.49 -4.67 5.98
CA LEU A 17 -4.95 -4.61 6.05
C LEU A 17 -5.30 -4.16 7.46
N LEU A 18 -6.11 -3.11 7.55
CA LEU A 18 -6.62 -2.62 8.83
C LEU A 18 -8.14 -2.70 8.83
N ASP A 19 -8.70 -2.92 10.02
CA ASP A 19 -10.12 -2.73 10.25
C ASP A 19 -10.49 -1.22 10.26
N LYS A 20 -11.77 -0.91 10.52
CA LYS A 20 -12.25 0.47 10.58
C LYS A 20 -11.66 1.28 11.75
N ASP A 21 -11.17 0.60 12.77
CA ASP A 21 -10.55 1.18 13.97
C ASP A 21 -9.02 1.31 13.84
N ASN A 22 -8.49 1.08 12.62
CA ASN A 22 -7.06 1.05 12.30
C ASN A 22 -6.27 -0.08 12.99
N LYS A 23 -6.92 -1.11 13.52
CA LYS A 23 -6.22 -2.31 14.04
C LYS A 23 -5.74 -3.16 12.87
N ALA A 24 -4.51 -3.63 12.96
CA ALA A 24 -3.93 -4.48 11.92
C ALA A 24 -4.58 -5.87 11.92
N LEU A 25 -5.15 -6.24 10.77
CA LEU A 25 -5.69 -7.57 10.50
C LEU A 25 -4.60 -8.49 9.96
N ASP A 26 -3.81 -8.01 9.00
CA ASP A 26 -2.61 -8.70 8.48
C ASP A 26 -1.59 -7.67 7.99
N SER A 27 -0.35 -8.11 7.81
CA SER A 27 0.71 -7.30 7.21
C SER A 27 1.62 -8.13 6.31
N MET A 28 2.17 -7.48 5.30
CA MET A 28 3.15 -8.07 4.40
C MET A 28 4.29 -7.09 4.18
N ARG A 29 5.53 -7.57 4.34
CA ARG A 29 6.74 -6.82 4.01
C ARG A 29 7.43 -7.52 2.84
N ILE A 30 7.75 -6.76 1.80
CA ILE A 30 8.32 -7.27 0.56
C ILE A 30 9.64 -6.54 0.29
N SER A 31 10.70 -7.32 0.04
CA SER A 31 12.00 -6.80 -0.39
C SER A 31 11.94 -6.32 -1.84
N THR A 32 12.54 -5.15 -2.10
CA THR A 32 12.73 -4.56 -3.43
C THR A 32 14.18 -4.65 -3.90
N ARG A 33 15.07 -5.36 -3.18
CA ARG A 33 16.48 -5.49 -3.55
C ARG A 33 16.66 -6.17 -4.90
N ASP A 34 15.93 -7.26 -5.13
CA ASP A 34 16.10 -8.08 -6.34
C ASP A 34 15.18 -7.63 -7.49
N LYS A 35 14.15 -6.83 -7.21
CA LYS A 35 13.13 -6.41 -8.17
C LYS A 35 12.63 -4.99 -7.87
N LYS A 36 12.51 -4.17 -8.92
CA LYS A 36 12.00 -2.79 -8.81
C LYS A 36 10.58 -2.76 -8.24
N LEU A 37 10.31 -1.83 -7.31
CA LEU A 37 9.00 -1.61 -6.69
C LEU A 37 7.86 -1.50 -7.72
N SER A 38 8.09 -0.82 -8.85
CA SER A 38 7.09 -0.64 -9.90
C SER A 38 6.56 -1.96 -10.49
N ARG A 39 7.37 -3.03 -10.44
CA ARG A 39 6.97 -4.37 -10.88
C ARG A 39 6.32 -5.19 -9.76
N LEU A 40 6.58 -4.83 -8.51
CA LEU A 40 6.15 -5.61 -7.35
C LEU A 40 4.84 -5.10 -6.75
N LEU A 41 4.61 -3.79 -6.75
CA LEU A 41 3.55 -3.17 -5.93
C LEU A 41 2.16 -3.77 -6.19
N LEU A 42 1.65 -3.68 -7.43
CA LEU A 42 0.31 -4.16 -7.76
C LEU A 42 0.17 -5.69 -7.62
N PRO A 43 1.12 -6.52 -8.15
CA PRO A 43 1.05 -7.96 -7.94
C PRO A 43 1.11 -8.38 -6.46
N SER A 44 1.90 -7.69 -5.64
CA SER A 44 1.96 -7.94 -4.20
C SER A 44 0.67 -7.56 -3.50
N ILE A 45 0.01 -6.47 -3.90
CA ILE A 45 -1.31 -6.11 -3.39
C ILE A 45 -2.33 -7.19 -3.75
N ASP A 46 -2.45 -7.59 -5.02
CA ASP A 46 -3.36 -8.67 -5.44
C ASP A 46 -3.11 -9.98 -4.67
N LYS A 47 -1.85 -10.39 -4.55
CA LYS A 47 -1.46 -11.56 -3.76
C LYS A 47 -1.85 -11.42 -2.29
N PHE A 48 -1.69 -10.23 -1.71
CA PHE A 48 -2.03 -9.96 -0.32
C PHE A 48 -3.53 -10.06 -0.05
N PHE A 49 -4.37 -9.55 -0.96
CA PHE A 49 -5.83 -9.70 -0.87
C PHE A 49 -6.26 -11.16 -1.02
N LYS A 50 -5.73 -11.87 -2.03
CA LYS A 50 -6.01 -13.30 -2.24
C LYS A 50 -5.62 -14.16 -1.03
N LYS A 51 -4.46 -13.89 -0.41
CA LYS A 51 -4.02 -14.59 0.81
C LYS A 51 -5.03 -14.45 1.96
N ASN A 52 -5.67 -13.29 2.06
CA ASN A 52 -6.61 -12.97 3.13
C ASN A 52 -8.06 -13.33 2.77
N ASN A 53 -8.31 -13.89 1.59
CA ASN A 53 -9.66 -14.17 1.07
C ASN A 53 -10.58 -12.93 1.05
N GLU A 54 -9.98 -11.76 0.82
CA GLU A 54 -10.66 -10.47 0.77
C GLU A 54 -10.78 -9.98 -0.68
N ALA A 55 -11.89 -9.33 -1.03
CA ALA A 55 -11.99 -8.68 -2.32
C ALA A 55 -11.39 -7.28 -2.26
N MET A 56 -10.70 -6.87 -3.32
CA MET A 56 -10.11 -5.53 -3.41
C MET A 56 -11.19 -4.42 -3.38
N ASN A 57 -12.43 -4.75 -3.75
CA ASN A 57 -13.59 -3.86 -3.69
C ASN A 57 -14.10 -3.63 -2.24
N ASP A 58 -13.69 -4.44 -1.26
CA ASP A 58 -14.11 -4.29 0.16
C ASP A 58 -13.27 -3.25 0.91
N ILE A 59 -12.23 -2.74 0.26
CA ILE A 59 -11.44 -1.62 0.75
C ILE A 59 -12.29 -0.36 0.64
N SER A 60 -12.48 0.33 1.76
CA SER A 60 -13.21 1.59 1.82
C SER A 60 -12.30 2.81 1.70
N LYS A 61 -10.99 2.63 1.88
CA LYS A 61 -9.99 3.72 1.86
C LYS A 61 -8.56 3.20 1.78
N ILE A 62 -7.69 3.94 1.09
CA ILE A 62 -6.25 3.69 1.05
C ILE A 62 -5.51 4.71 1.93
N LEU A 63 -4.61 4.22 2.77
CA LEU A 63 -3.71 5.02 3.61
C LEU A 63 -2.29 4.93 3.05
N ILE A 64 -1.74 6.04 2.58
CA ILE A 64 -0.34 6.08 2.14
C ILE A 64 0.54 6.72 3.21
N VAL A 65 1.58 6.00 3.63
CA VAL A 65 2.53 6.53 4.61
C VAL A 65 3.47 7.50 3.91
N THR A 66 3.47 8.75 4.35
CA THR A 66 4.34 9.81 3.84
C THR A 66 5.40 10.16 4.87
N SER A 67 6.66 10.23 4.46
CA SER A 67 7.77 10.74 5.27
C SER A 67 8.34 12.00 4.63
N ILE A 68 8.49 13.07 5.42
CA ILE A 68 8.98 14.37 4.96
C ILE A 68 10.45 14.28 4.49
N SER A 69 11.24 13.38 5.09
CA SER A 69 12.67 13.24 4.80
C SER A 69 12.98 12.26 3.66
N LYS A 70 11.99 11.54 3.12
CA LYS A 70 12.19 10.45 2.14
C LYS A 70 11.35 10.61 0.88
N PHE A 71 11.39 11.79 0.27
CA PHE A 71 10.74 12.04 -1.02
C PHE A 71 11.54 11.42 -2.18
N ASN A 72 11.51 10.09 -2.27
CA ASN A 72 12.30 9.31 -3.22
C ASN A 72 11.43 8.71 -4.34
N MET A 73 12.06 7.99 -5.27
CA MET A 73 11.37 7.32 -6.37
C MET A 73 10.36 6.27 -5.89
N ASN A 74 10.66 5.56 -4.79
CA ASN A 74 9.75 4.57 -4.21
C ASN A 74 8.46 5.22 -3.71
N PHE A 75 8.56 6.38 -3.07
CA PHE A 75 7.40 7.17 -2.68
C PHE A 75 6.54 7.58 -3.87
N LYS A 76 7.15 8.08 -4.96
CA LYS A 76 6.42 8.46 -6.17
C LYS A 76 5.68 7.27 -6.78
N ILE A 77 6.33 6.11 -6.85
CA ILE A 77 5.71 4.87 -7.33
C ILE A 77 4.56 4.42 -6.41
N GLY A 78 4.78 4.43 -5.10
CA GLY A 78 3.75 4.10 -4.11
C GLY A 78 2.53 5.02 -4.22
N MET A 79 2.76 6.33 -4.35
CA MET A 79 1.71 7.33 -4.52
C MET A 79 0.95 7.13 -5.84
N ALA A 80 1.65 6.92 -6.94
CA ALA A 80 1.02 6.66 -8.23
C ALA A 80 0.16 5.38 -8.19
N GLY A 81 0.67 4.30 -7.57
CA GLY A 81 -0.09 3.06 -7.38
C GLY A 81 -1.33 3.26 -6.51
N ALA A 82 -1.21 3.98 -5.40
CA ALA A 82 -2.34 4.30 -4.53
C ALA A 82 -3.40 5.15 -5.25
N LEU A 83 -2.98 6.16 -6.02
CA LEU A 83 -3.85 7.01 -6.83
C LEU A 83 -4.62 6.22 -7.89
N ALA A 84 -3.93 5.36 -8.63
CA ALA A 84 -4.55 4.50 -9.63
C ALA A 84 -5.59 3.55 -9.00
N LEU A 85 -5.25 2.91 -7.88
CA LEU A 85 -6.18 2.03 -7.16
C LEU A 85 -7.38 2.81 -6.60
N GLY A 86 -7.15 3.94 -5.95
CA GLY A 86 -8.23 4.76 -5.40
C GLY A 86 -9.18 5.27 -6.48
N TYR A 87 -8.65 5.67 -7.64
CA TYR A 87 -9.46 6.06 -8.79
C TYR A 87 -10.28 4.87 -9.34
N GLY A 88 -9.63 3.72 -9.58
CA GLY A 88 -10.29 2.54 -10.12
C GLY A 88 -11.37 1.97 -9.21
N LEU A 89 -11.15 2.01 -7.90
CA LEU A 89 -12.09 1.50 -6.88
C LEU A 89 -13.08 2.57 -6.40
N LYS A 90 -12.95 3.82 -6.87
CA LYS A 90 -13.75 4.98 -6.44
C LYS A 90 -13.72 5.19 -4.91
N ILE A 91 -12.55 5.01 -4.30
CA ILE A 91 -12.34 5.15 -2.85
C ILE A 91 -11.36 6.26 -2.51
N PRO A 92 -11.55 6.91 -1.34
CA PRO A 92 -10.65 7.97 -0.92
C PRO A 92 -9.26 7.46 -0.58
N ILE A 93 -8.27 8.34 -0.76
CA ILE A 93 -6.89 8.14 -0.34
C ILE A 93 -6.56 9.19 0.72
N SER A 94 -5.88 8.79 1.79
CA SER A 94 -5.36 9.71 2.79
C SER A 94 -3.90 9.47 3.06
N LYS A 95 -3.19 10.57 3.36
CA LYS A 95 -1.80 10.54 3.77
C LYS A 95 -1.73 10.33 5.27
N VAL A 96 -0.86 9.42 5.72
CA VAL A 96 -0.55 9.21 7.13
C VAL A 96 0.91 9.60 7.32
N LYS A 97 1.17 10.57 8.20
CA LYS A 97 2.54 10.95 8.54
C LYS A 97 3.15 9.87 9.44
N THR A 98 4.43 9.58 9.22
CA THR A 98 5.23 8.79 10.16
C THR A 98 5.88 9.72 11.15
#